data_AF-A0A7C3AG24-F1
#
_entry.id   AF-A0A7C3AG24-F1
#
_cell.length_a   1.000
_cell.length_b   1.000
_cell.length_c   1.000
_cell.angle_alpha   90.00
_cell.angle_beta   90.00
_cell.angle_gamma   90.00
#
_symmetry.space_group_name_H-M   'P 1'
#
loop_
_entity.id
_entity.type
_entity.pdbx_description
1 polymer ?
#
loop_
_entity_poly.entity_id
_entity_poly.type
_entity_poly.pdbx_seq_one_letter_code
_entity_poly.pdbx_strand_id
1 'polypeptide(L)'
;MRGSFKAKLSVNNVSVDMNPFVEEFLARTAVGAVASLKGAGEIHSLEIHQKKGNVKIIVNGNELSLTPFPNDIISNTVVGLVSSLKGVENVDSLDISVEAQ
;
A
#
# COMPACT_ATOMS: atom_id res chain seq x y z
N MET A 1 15.38 1.18 6.09
CA MET A 1 14.97 2.24 5.15
C MET A 1 15.26 3.60 5.77
N ARG A 2 16.13 4.41 5.15
CA ARG A 2 16.36 5.81 5.51
C ARG A 2 15.68 6.65 4.42
N GLY A 3 14.72 7.50 4.79
CA GLY A 3 13.87 8.27 3.88
C GLY A 3 12.55 8.64 4.57
N SER A 4 12.04 9.84 4.28
CA SER A 4 10.67 10.24 4.63
C SER A 4 9.76 9.78 3.50
N PHE A 5 8.61 9.21 3.82
CA PHE A 5 7.63 8.77 2.84
C PHE A 5 6.29 9.40 3.17
N LYS A 6 5.55 9.79 2.13
CA LYS A 6 4.17 10.26 2.28
C LYS A 6 3.22 9.29 1.59
N ALA A 7 2.20 8.84 2.30
CA ALA A 7 1.13 8.01 1.74
C ALA A 7 -0.14 8.82 1.48
N LYS A 8 -0.86 8.45 0.43
CA LYS A 8 -2.27 8.76 0.22
C LYS A 8 -3.05 7.46 0.22
N LEU A 9 -4.29 7.52 0.70
CA LEU A 9 -5.19 6.38 0.80
C LEU A 9 -6.57 6.72 0.22
N SER A 10 -7.09 5.81 -0.59
CA SER A 10 -8.48 5.76 -0.99
C SER A 10 -9.05 4.39 -0.61
N VAL A 11 -10.25 4.37 -0.05
CA VAL A 11 -10.99 3.14 0.27
C VAL A 11 -12.34 3.24 -0.42
N ASN A 12 -12.70 2.22 -1.21
CA ASN A 12 -13.94 2.20 -1.99
C ASN A 12 -14.13 3.46 -2.87
N ASN A 13 -13.04 3.95 -3.45
CA ASN A 13 -12.96 5.20 -4.23
C ASN A 13 -13.21 6.49 -3.43
N VAL A 14 -13.20 6.44 -2.10
CA VAL A 14 -13.32 7.60 -1.23
C VAL A 14 -11.95 7.89 -0.60
N SER A 15 -11.45 9.10 -0.78
CA SER A 15 -10.19 9.53 -0.16
C SER A 15 -10.33 9.56 1.36
N VAL A 16 -9.36 8.96 2.05
CA VAL A 16 -9.28 8.96 3.51
C VAL A 16 -8.30 10.04 3.95
N ASP A 17 -8.77 11.00 4.74
CA ASP A 17 -7.90 12.01 5.35
C ASP A 17 -7.08 11.36 6.48
N MET A 18 -5.77 11.56 6.45
CA MET A 18 -4.82 10.92 7.35
C MET A 18 -3.97 11.98 8.02
N ASN A 19 -3.72 11.81 9.33
CA ASN A 19 -2.73 12.62 10.01
C ASN A 19 -1.30 12.15 9.66
N PRO A 20 -0.25 12.95 9.93
CA PRO A 20 1.11 12.62 9.55
C PRO A 20 1.63 11.27 10.08
N PHE A 21 1.22 10.87 11.29
CA PHE A 21 1.60 9.57 11.83
C PHE A 21 1.01 8.42 11.02
N VAL A 22 -0.28 8.50 10.65
CA VAL A 22 -0.96 7.47 9.86
C VAL A 22 -0.39 7.41 8.45
N GLU A 23 -0.13 8.56 7.82
CA GLU A 23 0.53 8.63 6.51
C GLU A 23 1.87 7.89 6.52
N GLU A 24 2.75 8.20 7.49
CA GLU A 24 4.07 7.60 7.57
C GLU A 24 4.01 6.10 7.93
N PHE A 25 3.11 5.72 8.85
CA PHE A 25 2.95 4.33 9.27
C PHE A 25 2.46 3.44 8.12
N LEU A 26 1.45 3.90 7.37
CA LEU A 26 0.97 3.23 6.17
C LEU A 26 2.07 3.14 5.11
N ALA A 27 2.77 4.25 4.84
CA ALA A 27 3.85 4.29 3.86
C ALA A 27 4.93 3.27 4.18
N ARG A 28 5.46 3.27 5.42
CA ARG A 28 6.52 2.36 5.85
C ARG A 28 6.09 0.90 5.79
N THR A 29 4.83 0.61 6.14
CA THR A 29 4.31 -0.75 6.09
C THR A 29 4.17 -1.24 4.65
N ALA A 30 3.61 -0.41 3.76
CA ALA A 30 3.49 -0.72 2.34
C ALA A 30 4.86 -0.93 1.68
N VAL A 31 5.79 0.01 1.87
CA VAL A 31 7.17 -0.10 1.34
C VAL A 31 7.88 -1.32 1.92
N GLY A 32 7.72 -1.59 3.22
CA GLY A 32 8.28 -2.78 3.89
C GLY A 32 7.79 -4.09 3.29
N ALA A 33 6.49 -4.21 3.03
CA ALA A 33 5.90 -5.38 2.41
C ALA A 33 6.46 -5.61 0.99
N VAL A 34 6.56 -4.54 0.19
CA VAL A 34 6.99 -4.62 -1.21
C VAL A 34 8.51 -4.78 -1.37
N ALA A 35 9.32 -4.17 -0.52
CA ALA A 35 10.79 -4.21 -0.64
C ALA A 35 11.38 -5.62 -0.54
N SER A 36 10.63 -6.57 0.03
CA SER A 36 11.02 -7.98 0.10
C SER A 36 10.82 -8.75 -1.23
N LEU A 37 10.09 -8.17 -2.19
CA LEU A 37 9.76 -8.81 -3.45
C LEU A 37 10.93 -8.76 -4.43
N LYS A 38 11.11 -9.85 -5.18
CA LYS A 38 12.04 -9.89 -6.31
C LYS A 38 11.61 -8.85 -7.35
N GLY A 39 12.54 -7.98 -7.72
CA GLY A 39 12.31 -6.93 -8.72
C GLY A 39 11.84 -5.59 -8.15
N ALA A 40 11.59 -5.48 -6.83
CA ALA A 40 11.21 -4.20 -6.22
C ALA A 40 12.32 -3.14 -6.28
N GLY A 41 13.58 -3.55 -6.11
CA GLY A 41 14.72 -2.62 -6.14
C GLY A 41 14.58 -1.51 -5.08
N GLU A 42 15.09 -0.32 -5.41
CA GLU A 42 14.90 0.88 -4.59
C GLU A 42 13.56 1.55 -4.92
N ILE A 43 12.75 1.83 -3.90
CA ILE A 43 11.39 2.34 -4.06
C ILE A 43 11.39 3.86 -3.89
N HIS A 44 11.17 4.58 -4.99
CA HIS A 44 10.98 6.05 -5.01
C HIS A 44 9.48 6.39 -5.06
N SER A 45 8.72 5.63 -5.84
CA SER A 45 7.26 5.66 -5.85
C SER A 45 6.69 4.24 -5.80
N LEU A 46 5.56 4.10 -5.12
CA LEU A 46 4.84 2.84 -4.96
C LEU A 46 3.34 3.08 -5.07
N GLU A 47 2.69 2.31 -5.94
CA GLU A 47 1.24 2.22 -6.02
C GLU A 47 0.81 0.79 -5.70
N ILE A 48 -0.16 0.65 -4.80
CA ILE A 48 -0.82 -0.61 -4.48
C ILE A 48 -2.30 -0.42 -4.75
N HIS A 49 -2.83 -1.20 -5.69
CA HIS A 49 -4.26 -1.31 -5.92
C HIS A 49 -4.72 -2.68 -5.46
N GLN A 50 -5.65 -2.74 -4.52
CA GLN A 50 -6.27 -3.99 -4.13
C GLN A 50 -7.78 -3.93 -4.40
N LYS A 51 -8.29 -5.02 -4.96
CA LYS A 51 -9.72 -5.20 -5.21
C LYS A 51 -10.08 -6.67 -5.09
N LYS A 52 -11.02 -6.99 -4.19
CA LYS A 52 -11.49 -8.37 -3.95
C LYS A 52 -10.34 -9.37 -3.77
N GLY A 53 -9.31 -9.00 -3.01
CA GLY A 53 -8.15 -9.86 -2.71
C GLY A 53 -7.06 -9.92 -3.79
N ASN A 54 -7.29 -9.35 -4.97
CA ASN A 54 -6.23 -9.25 -6.00
C ASN A 54 -5.48 -7.94 -5.81
N VAL A 55 -4.15 -8.02 -5.78
CA VAL A 55 -3.24 -6.89 -5.59
C VAL A 55 -2.45 -6.65 -6.87
N LYS A 56 -2.47 -5.41 -7.32
CA LYS A 56 -1.56 -4.88 -8.33
C LYS A 56 -0.54 -3.98 -7.62
N ILE A 57 0.74 -4.19 -7.93
CA ILE A 57 1.85 -3.40 -7.37
C ILE A 57 2.63 -2.77 -8.51
N ILE A 58 2.82 -1.46 -8.42
CA ILE A 58 3.62 -0.68 -9.36
C ILE A 58 4.72 0.01 -8.56
N VAL A 59 5.99 -0.27 -8.89
CA VAL A 59 7.15 0.35 -8.27
C VAL A 59 7.89 1.17 -9.30
N ASN A 60 8.06 2.46 -9.04
CA ASN A 60 8.71 3.41 -9.95
C ASN A 60 8.11 3.36 -11.38
N GLY A 61 6.78 3.21 -11.48
CA GLY A 61 6.06 3.07 -12.76
C GLY A 61 6.11 1.68 -13.41
N ASN A 62 6.82 0.71 -12.82
CA ASN A 62 6.91 -0.66 -13.36
C ASN A 62 6.05 -1.62 -12.55
N GLU A 63 5.18 -2.36 -13.23
CA GLU A 63 4.33 -3.37 -12.60
C GLU A 63 5.11 -4.62 -12.20
N LEU A 64 4.90 -5.10 -10.96
CA LEU A 64 5.50 -6.32 -10.45
C LEU A 64 4.50 -7.47 -10.51
N SER A 65 4.86 -8.56 -11.19
CA SER A 65 4.08 -9.79 -11.19
C SER A 65 4.16 -10.49 -9.84
N LEU A 66 3.01 -10.72 -9.21
CA LEU A 66 2.91 -11.44 -7.94
C LEU A 66 2.54 -12.91 -8.17
N THR A 67 3.16 -13.79 -7.39
CA THR A 67 2.62 -15.14 -7.18
C THR A 67 1.48 -15.09 -6.13
N PRO A 68 0.69 -16.17 -5.97
CA PRO A 68 -0.44 -16.15 -5.04
C PRO A 68 -0.07 -15.81 -3.59
N PHE A 69 1.04 -16.37 -3.07
CA PHE A 69 1.42 -16.14 -1.68
C PHE A 69 1.75 -14.66 -1.35
N PRO A 70 2.63 -13.96 -2.10
CA PRO A 70 2.84 -12.52 -1.91
C PRO A 70 1.59 -11.68 -2.13
N ASN A 71 0.74 -12.02 -3.11
CA ASN A 71 -0.54 -11.35 -3.30
C ASN A 71 -1.38 -11.38 -2.01
N ASP A 72 -1.55 -12.58 -1.44
CA ASP A 72 -2.43 -12.78 -0.29
C ASP A 72 -1.88 -12.10 0.97
N ILE A 73 -0.56 -12.24 1.22
CA ILE A 73 0.09 -11.60 2.37
C ILE A 73 -0.03 -10.08 2.28
N ILE A 74 0.23 -9.49 1.11
CA ILE A 74 0.16 -8.04 0.96
C ILE A 74 -1.28 -7.57 1.09
N SER A 75 -2.23 -8.22 0.40
CA SER A 75 -3.67 -7.91 0.50
C SER A 75 -4.14 -7.91 1.95
N ASN A 76 -3.91 -8.99 2.68
CA ASN A 76 -4.38 -9.13 4.05
C ASN A 76 -3.72 -8.12 4.99
N THR A 77 -2.44 -7.82 4.78
CA THR A 77 -1.69 -6.84 5.58
C THR A 77 -2.27 -5.44 5.41
N VAL A 78 -2.43 -4.97 4.17
CA VAL A 78 -2.93 -3.61 3.91
C VAL A 78 -4.40 -3.45 4.29
N VAL A 79 -5.23 -4.47 4.04
CA VAL A 79 -6.65 -4.48 4.46
C VAL A 79 -6.76 -4.44 5.98
N GLY A 80 -5.99 -5.27 6.70
CA GLY A 80 -6.03 -5.30 8.17
C GLY A 80 -5.56 -4.00 8.82
N LEU A 81 -4.61 -3.32 8.21
CA LEU A 81 -4.14 -2.01 8.66
C LEU A 81 -5.21 -0.93 8.44
N VAL A 82 -5.77 -0.88 7.23
CA VAL A 82 -6.75 0.15 6.83
C VAL A 82 -8.10 -0.05 7.53
N SER A 83 -8.50 -1.28 7.85
CA SER A 83 -9.75 -1.57 8.57
C SER A 83 -9.77 -1.05 10.01
N SER A 84 -8.60 -0.72 10.57
CA SER A 84 -8.49 -0.10 11.90
C SER A 84 -8.65 1.43 11.87
N LEU A 85 -8.75 2.04 10.68
CA LEU A 85 -8.88 3.48 10.55
C LEU A 85 -10.32 3.94 10.80
N LYS A 86 -10.45 5.06 11.53
CA LYS A 86 -11.75 5.67 11.81
C LYS A 86 -12.46 6.03 10.50
N GLY A 87 -13.71 5.61 10.36
CA GLY A 87 -14.52 5.88 9.16
C GLY A 87 -14.37 4.82 8.06
N VAL A 88 -13.56 3.78 8.28
CA VAL A 88 -13.49 2.60 7.40
C VAL A 88 -14.33 1.48 8.03
N GLU A 89 -15.45 1.14 7.40
CA GLU A 89 -16.32 0.04 7.86
C GLU A 89 -16.09 -1.25 7.07
N ASN A 90 -16.00 -1.14 5.73
CA ASN A 90 -15.77 -2.27 4.82
C ASN A 90 -14.72 -1.88 3.77
N VAL A 91 -13.90 -2.83 3.34
CA VAL A 91 -12.83 -2.62 2.35
C VAL A 91 -13.07 -3.53 1.14
N ASP A 92 -13.81 -3.04 0.14
CA ASP A 92 -14.02 -3.75 -1.13
C ASP A 92 -12.86 -3.49 -2.11
N SER A 93 -12.30 -2.30 -2.03
CA SER A 93 -11.12 -1.86 -2.76
C SER A 93 -10.35 -0.83 -1.97
N LEU A 94 -9.04 -0.80 -2.18
CA LEU A 94 -8.15 0.19 -1.61
C LEU A 94 -7.08 0.57 -2.64
N ASP A 95 -6.73 1.85 -2.65
CA ASP A 95 -5.61 2.38 -3.40
C ASP A 95 -4.67 3.11 -2.44
N ILE A 96 -3.40 2.71 -2.45
CA ILE A 96 -2.34 3.34 -1.67
C ILE A 96 -1.31 3.87 -2.66
N SER A 97 -0.97 5.16 -2.53
CA SER A 97 0.14 5.78 -3.27
C SER A 97 1.16 6.28 -2.26
N VAL A 98 2.42 5.91 -2.45
CA VAL A 98 3.54 6.32 -1.60
C VAL A 98 4.60 6.98 -2.46
N GLU A 99 5.08 8.14 -2.01
CA GLU A 99 6.19 8.87 -2.61
C GLU A 99 7.29 9.07 -1.58
N ALA A 100 8.54 8.81 -1.98
CA ALA A 100 9.72 9.20 -1.22
C ALA A 100 9.90 10.71 -1.26
N GLN A 101 10.36 11.30 -0.16
CA GLN A 101 10.66 12.73 -0.03
C GLN A 101 12.17 13.01 -0.02
#